data_AF-A0A011QCS2-F1
#
_entry.id   AF-A0A011QCS2-F1
#
_cell.length_a   1.000
_cell.length_b   1.000
_cell.length_c   1.000
_cell.angle_alpha   90.00
_cell.angle_beta   90.00
_cell.angle_gamma   90.00
#
_symmetry.space_group_name_H-M   'P 1'
#
loop_
_entity.id
_entity.type
_entity.pdbx_description
1 polymer ?
#
loop_
_entity_poly.entity_id
_entity_poly.type
_entity_poly.pdbx_seq_one_letter_code
_entity_poly.pdbx_strand_id
1 'polypeptide(L)'
;MSYQVLARKWRPRNFASLVGQEHVVRALTHALTAQRLHHAYLFTGTRGVGKTTLARILAKALNCEAGVSATPCGSCSACQEIDGGRFVDLLEVDAATNTKVDEMRQLLENAVYAPTRGRFKVYVIDEVHMLSNSAFNAMLKTLEEPPEHVKFILATTDPQKIPVTVLSRCLQFNLKQMTQPLIAAHLKQILEDEAISADAGALQLLARSAAGSMRDALSLLDQAIAHGAGKVEEAQVREMLGAVDLDHLLSIVDALLAGDAAAMLRVADEMAARSLSFDAALQEMAALFTRLQIAQLAPQAIADDLPERLRIEALAAALDPEFVQLAYQIAVHGRRELPLAPDEQAGFVMTLLRLHAFRPALASDDAGAGASATRAVADRSAATSSAVLASPAAPRTPPPAGSSTAASLARSTPVAVVQPAAAVATPSVPPAALPPATPTTGDWHEMLAALKVSGMARELAQHCELRERQGGRIVLRLAPAHRHLLMKPAQDKLQQALGEYFGSPQQLAVELEATSGETPAASAQRDRRQRQDRAIAAVEQDGFVREVIEMFDATLIESSIKPV
;
A
#
# COMPACT_ATOMS: atom_id res chain seq x y z
N MET A 1 9.45 -18.11 34.85
CA MET A 1 8.22 -17.53 34.25
C MET A 1 8.47 -17.34 32.76
N SER A 2 7.46 -17.33 31.89
CA SER A 2 7.67 -16.98 30.48
C SER A 2 7.91 -15.47 30.33
N TYR A 3 9.02 -15.09 29.69
CA TYR A 3 9.26 -13.70 29.31
C TYR A 3 8.14 -13.24 28.37
N GLN A 4 7.51 -12.11 28.68
CA GLN A 4 6.51 -11.48 27.81
C GLN A 4 7.03 -10.12 27.39
N VAL A 5 7.28 -9.99 26.08
CA VAL A 5 7.57 -8.73 25.37
C VAL A 5 6.71 -7.60 25.93
N LEU A 6 7.32 -6.46 26.26
CA LEU A 6 6.66 -5.30 26.89
C LEU A 6 5.47 -4.83 26.05
N ALA A 7 5.61 -4.84 24.71
CA ALA A 7 4.53 -4.54 23.76
C ALA A 7 3.27 -5.43 23.90
N ARG A 8 3.38 -6.59 24.56
CA ARG A 8 2.24 -7.45 24.96
C ARG A 8 1.84 -7.27 26.42
N LYS A 9 2.81 -7.17 27.34
CA LYS A 9 2.56 -6.99 28.79
C LYS A 9 1.81 -5.70 29.09
N TRP A 10 2.26 -4.59 28.50
CA TRP A 10 1.76 -3.23 28.68
C TRP A 10 0.64 -2.84 27.72
N ARG A 11 0.06 -3.79 26.97
CA ARG A 11 -1.03 -3.50 26.04
C ARG A 11 -2.25 -2.94 26.80
N PRO A 12 -2.72 -1.70 26.50
CA PRO A 12 -3.84 -1.07 27.19
C PRO A 12 -5.08 -1.97 27.30
N ARG A 13 -5.64 -2.09 28.50
CA ARG A 13 -6.78 -2.99 28.78
C ARG A 13 -8.12 -2.25 28.94
N ASN A 14 -8.10 -0.95 29.16
CA ASN A 14 -9.29 -0.09 29.24
C ASN A 14 -9.01 1.25 28.54
N PHE A 15 -10.04 2.05 28.27
CA PHE A 15 -9.86 3.32 27.56
C PHE A 15 -9.04 4.36 28.35
N ALA A 16 -8.99 4.29 29.69
CA ALA A 16 -8.18 5.20 30.51
C ALA A 16 -6.67 4.90 30.43
N SER A 17 -6.30 3.64 30.17
CA SER A 17 -4.92 3.21 29.90
C SER A 17 -4.43 3.50 28.47
N LEU A 18 -5.24 4.16 27.62
CA LEU A 18 -4.86 4.47 26.23
C LEU A 18 -4.39 5.92 26.10
N VAL A 19 -3.09 6.08 25.85
CA VAL A 19 -2.40 7.38 25.81
C VAL A 19 -2.53 8.03 24.41
N GLY A 20 -2.83 9.33 24.35
CA GLY A 20 -2.75 10.15 23.13
C GLY A 20 -3.94 10.01 22.14
N GLN A 21 -5.06 9.43 22.58
CA GLN A 21 -6.26 9.21 21.74
C GLN A 21 -7.55 9.74 22.40
N GLU A 22 -7.43 10.82 23.18
CA GLU A 22 -8.46 11.34 24.08
C GLU A 22 -9.77 11.67 23.35
N HIS A 23 -9.69 12.14 22.11
CA HIS A 23 -10.85 12.43 21.26
C HIS A 23 -11.64 11.17 20.88
N VAL A 24 -10.95 10.07 20.56
CA VAL A 24 -11.59 8.79 20.22
C VAL A 24 -12.15 8.13 21.48
N VAL A 25 -11.37 8.12 22.57
CA VAL A 25 -11.78 7.61 23.88
C VAL A 25 -13.06 8.30 24.36
N ARG A 26 -13.10 9.64 24.32
CA ARG A 26 -14.27 10.42 24.73
C ARG A 26 -15.49 10.11 23.86
N ALA A 27 -15.33 10.03 22.54
CA ALA A 27 -16.44 9.72 21.64
C ALA A 27 -17.03 8.32 21.87
N LEU A 28 -16.19 7.29 21.99
CA LEU A 28 -16.62 5.92 22.29
C LEU A 28 -17.27 5.82 23.69
N THR A 29 -16.71 6.52 24.69
CA THR A 29 -17.28 6.61 26.05
C THR A 29 -18.70 7.17 26.02
N HIS A 30 -18.94 8.26 25.30
CA HIS A 30 -20.28 8.84 25.13
C HIS A 30 -21.22 7.90 24.37
N ALA A 31 -20.76 7.25 23.30
CA ALA A 31 -21.58 6.31 22.51
C ALA A 31 -22.03 5.10 23.34
N LEU A 32 -21.12 4.50 24.13
CA LEU A 32 -21.41 3.40 25.04
C LEU A 32 -22.37 3.84 26.17
N THR A 33 -22.11 4.98 26.81
CA THR A 33 -22.96 5.48 27.91
C THR A 33 -24.37 5.84 27.43
N ALA A 34 -24.51 6.39 26.23
CA ALA A 34 -25.80 6.70 25.62
C ALA A 34 -26.48 5.50 24.91
N GLN A 35 -25.87 4.30 24.95
CA GLN A 35 -26.29 3.09 24.22
C GLN A 35 -26.49 3.32 22.70
N ARG A 36 -25.83 4.33 22.11
CA ARG A 36 -25.87 4.64 20.67
C ARG A 36 -24.79 3.84 19.94
N LEU A 37 -24.97 2.51 19.94
CA LEU A 37 -24.01 1.55 19.40
C LEU A 37 -24.15 1.45 17.88
N HIS A 38 -23.16 1.94 17.13
CA HIS A 38 -23.13 1.76 15.67
C HIS A 38 -22.92 0.28 15.31
N HIS A 39 -23.36 -0.13 14.10
CA HIS A 39 -23.16 -1.50 13.61
C HIS A 39 -21.73 -1.73 13.09
N ALA A 40 -21.08 -0.69 12.54
CA ALA A 40 -19.71 -0.75 12.04
C ALA A 40 -18.87 0.47 12.47
N TYR A 41 -17.67 0.21 12.98
CA TYR A 41 -16.67 1.19 13.36
C TYR A 41 -15.45 1.07 12.45
N LEU A 42 -14.83 2.19 12.06
CA LEU A 42 -13.59 2.20 11.28
C LEU A 42 -12.51 3.01 12.00
N PHE A 43 -11.45 2.33 12.44
CA PHE A 43 -10.25 2.93 13.01
C PHE A 43 -9.19 3.16 11.92
N THR A 44 -8.88 4.42 11.65
CA THR A 44 -7.82 4.82 10.71
C THR A 44 -6.61 5.35 11.48
N GLY A 45 -5.42 5.30 10.88
CA GLY A 45 -4.18 5.79 11.48
C GLY A 45 -2.99 4.87 11.18
N THR A 46 -1.76 5.36 11.41
CA THR A 46 -0.53 4.64 11.04
C THR A 46 -0.37 3.31 11.80
N ARG A 47 0.69 2.54 11.47
CA ARG A 47 0.99 1.30 12.20
C ARG A 47 1.21 1.61 13.69
N GLY A 48 0.79 0.70 14.56
CA GLY A 48 1.12 0.71 15.99
C GLY A 48 0.52 1.82 16.87
N VAL A 49 -0.25 2.77 16.34
CA VAL A 49 -0.97 3.82 17.13
C VAL A 49 -2.12 3.31 18.01
N GLY A 50 -2.36 1.99 18.02
CA GLY A 50 -3.31 1.34 18.93
C GLY A 50 -4.61 0.82 18.32
N LYS A 51 -4.83 0.89 16.99
CA LYS A 51 -6.08 0.49 16.31
C LYS A 51 -6.69 -0.83 16.83
N THR A 52 -5.95 -1.94 16.72
CA THR A 52 -6.39 -3.28 17.16
C THR A 52 -6.52 -3.41 18.69
N THR A 53 -5.79 -2.60 19.46
CA THR A 53 -5.95 -2.54 20.92
C THR A 53 -7.27 -1.87 21.29
N LEU A 54 -7.59 -0.74 20.65
CA LEU A 54 -8.86 -0.04 20.82
C LEU A 54 -10.04 -0.91 20.39
N ALA A 55 -9.90 -1.68 19.31
CA ALA A 55 -10.87 -2.69 18.88
C ALA A 55 -11.16 -3.73 19.99
N ARG A 56 -10.13 -4.29 20.62
CA ARG A 56 -10.27 -5.23 21.75
C ARG A 56 -10.88 -4.59 22.99
N ILE A 57 -10.56 -3.33 23.30
CA ILE A 57 -11.19 -2.60 24.42
C ILE A 57 -12.68 -2.39 24.13
N LEU A 58 -13.06 -2.00 22.90
CA LEU A 58 -14.46 -1.86 22.49
C LEU A 58 -15.20 -3.21 22.50
N ALA A 59 -14.57 -4.31 22.07
CA ALA A 59 -15.14 -5.65 22.17
C ALA A 59 -15.43 -6.03 23.64
N LYS A 60 -14.53 -5.73 24.58
CA LYS A 60 -14.78 -5.93 26.02
C LYS A 60 -15.89 -5.02 26.55
N ALA A 61 -15.92 -3.75 26.12
CA ALA A 61 -16.98 -2.80 26.51
C ALA A 61 -18.38 -3.26 26.05
N LEU A 62 -18.47 -3.96 24.92
CA LEU A 62 -19.71 -4.54 24.37
C LEU A 62 -20.09 -5.87 25.03
N ASN A 63 -19.13 -6.75 25.32
CA ASN A 63 -19.37 -8.11 25.82
C ASN A 63 -19.11 -8.32 27.32
N CYS A 64 -18.91 -7.25 28.10
CA CYS A 64 -18.76 -7.35 29.55
C CYS A 64 -20.03 -7.89 30.20
N GLU A 65 -19.88 -8.93 31.03
CA GLU A 65 -20.98 -9.57 31.77
C GLU A 65 -21.77 -8.54 32.61
N ALA A 66 -21.06 -7.63 33.28
CA ALA A 66 -21.62 -6.56 34.12
C ALA A 66 -22.46 -5.51 33.36
N GLY A 67 -22.38 -5.43 32.02
CA GLY A 67 -23.14 -4.47 31.21
C GLY A 67 -22.30 -3.80 30.12
N VAL A 68 -23.00 -3.35 29.06
CA VAL A 68 -22.39 -2.53 28.00
C VAL A 68 -21.97 -1.19 28.60
N SER A 69 -20.67 -0.94 28.72
CA SER A 69 -20.14 0.18 29.49
C SER A 69 -18.76 0.62 29.01
N ALA A 70 -18.43 1.91 29.21
CA ALA A 70 -17.09 2.43 28.91
C ALA A 70 -16.00 1.91 29.87
N THR A 71 -16.38 1.31 30.99
CA THR A 71 -15.48 0.78 32.03
C THR A 71 -15.66 -0.74 32.16
N PRO A 72 -15.20 -1.55 31.17
CA PRO A 72 -15.28 -3.01 31.27
C PRO A 72 -14.48 -3.50 32.49
N CYS A 73 -15.08 -4.40 33.28
CA CYS A 73 -14.58 -4.75 34.61
C CYS A 73 -13.18 -5.44 34.64
N GLY A 74 -12.71 -5.97 33.51
CA GLY A 74 -11.42 -6.64 33.39
C GLY A 74 -11.31 -8.01 34.06
N SER A 75 -12.22 -8.34 34.99
CA SER A 75 -12.18 -9.52 35.86
C SER A 75 -13.12 -10.64 35.43
N CYS A 76 -14.19 -10.36 34.68
CA CYS A 76 -15.15 -11.38 34.23
C CYS A 76 -14.59 -12.29 33.12
N SER A 77 -15.22 -13.45 32.89
CA SER A 77 -14.74 -14.46 31.92
C SER A 77 -14.58 -13.89 30.51
N ALA A 78 -15.57 -13.14 30.03
CA ALA A 78 -15.52 -12.50 28.72
C ALA A 78 -14.36 -11.50 28.59
N CYS A 79 -14.08 -10.69 29.62
CA CYS A 79 -12.96 -9.74 29.59
C CYS A 79 -11.61 -10.46 29.55
N GLN A 80 -11.42 -11.50 30.38
CA GLN A 80 -10.17 -12.27 30.40
C GLN A 80 -9.94 -13.05 29.10
N GLU A 81 -10.99 -13.63 28.52
CA GLU A 81 -10.91 -14.36 27.25
C GLU A 81 -10.59 -13.43 26.06
N ILE A 82 -11.13 -12.21 26.02
CA ILE A 82 -10.82 -11.23 24.97
C ILE A 82 -9.36 -10.73 25.08
N ASP A 83 -8.87 -10.42 26.29
CA ASP A 83 -7.45 -10.07 26.49
C ASP A 83 -6.53 -11.26 26.17
N GLY A 84 -6.98 -12.49 26.44
CA GLY A 84 -6.31 -13.72 26.02
C GLY A 84 -6.37 -14.01 24.52
N GLY A 85 -7.26 -13.36 23.76
CA GLY A 85 -7.51 -13.65 22.35
C GLY A 85 -8.16 -15.01 22.09
N ARG A 86 -9.05 -15.47 22.98
CA ARG A 86 -9.71 -16.80 22.94
C ARG A 86 -11.24 -16.75 23.10
N PHE A 87 -11.84 -15.56 23.07
CA PHE A 87 -13.28 -15.40 23.25
C PHE A 87 -14.04 -15.77 21.97
N VAL A 88 -14.98 -16.71 22.08
CA VAL A 88 -15.66 -17.37 20.93
C VAL A 88 -16.38 -16.37 20.02
N ASP A 89 -17.04 -15.35 20.59
CA ASP A 89 -17.81 -14.36 19.83
C ASP A 89 -16.99 -13.11 19.47
N LEU A 90 -15.65 -13.20 19.49
CA LEU A 90 -14.72 -12.20 18.96
C LEU A 90 -13.84 -12.85 17.88
N LEU A 91 -14.15 -12.57 16.62
CA LEU A 91 -13.38 -13.05 15.48
C LEU A 91 -12.41 -11.95 15.04
N GLU A 92 -11.11 -12.16 15.24
CA GLU A 92 -10.06 -11.28 14.74
C GLU A 92 -9.46 -11.85 13.45
N VAL A 93 -9.51 -11.07 12.37
CA VAL A 93 -9.03 -11.44 11.04
C VAL A 93 -8.02 -10.40 10.58
N ASP A 94 -6.80 -10.83 10.25
CA ASP A 94 -5.81 -9.99 9.57
C ASP A 94 -5.96 -10.19 8.06
N ALA A 95 -6.38 -9.14 7.35
CA ALA A 95 -6.62 -9.18 5.91
C ALA A 95 -5.33 -9.30 5.07
N ALA A 96 -4.16 -9.00 5.63
CA ALA A 96 -2.88 -9.18 4.94
C ALA A 96 -2.40 -10.64 4.94
N THR A 97 -2.77 -11.43 5.95
CA THR A 97 -2.42 -12.87 6.01
C THR A 97 -3.52 -13.78 5.42
N ASN A 98 -4.79 -13.48 5.69
CA ASN A 98 -5.93 -14.30 5.25
C ASN A 98 -6.44 -13.85 3.87
N THR A 99 -5.57 -13.89 2.87
CA THR A 99 -5.84 -13.45 1.48
C THR A 99 -6.81 -14.36 0.71
N LYS A 100 -7.20 -15.50 1.29
CA LYS A 100 -8.22 -16.41 0.73
C LYS A 100 -9.61 -15.78 0.83
N VAL A 101 -10.01 -15.12 -0.27
CA VAL A 101 -11.31 -14.47 -0.50
C VAL A 101 -12.51 -15.28 0.00
N ASP A 102 -12.48 -16.59 -0.16
CA ASP A 102 -13.59 -17.48 0.18
C ASP A 102 -13.71 -17.77 1.69
N GLU A 103 -12.59 -17.76 2.44
CA GLU A 103 -12.62 -17.88 3.91
C GLU A 103 -13.30 -16.65 4.53
N MET A 104 -12.94 -15.45 4.05
CA MET A 104 -13.59 -14.22 4.52
C MET A 104 -15.08 -14.16 4.13
N ARG A 105 -15.46 -14.65 2.95
CA ARG A 105 -16.88 -14.76 2.57
C ARG A 105 -17.64 -15.69 3.50
N GLN A 106 -17.11 -16.88 3.79
CA GLN A 106 -17.72 -17.84 4.71
C GLN A 106 -17.85 -17.27 6.13
N LEU A 107 -16.87 -16.50 6.61
CA LEU A 107 -16.95 -15.84 7.93
C LEU A 107 -18.06 -14.78 8.00
N LEU A 108 -18.33 -14.08 6.90
CA LEU A 108 -19.42 -13.09 6.78
C LEU A 108 -20.80 -13.76 6.60
N GLU A 109 -20.90 -14.84 5.82
CA GLU A 109 -22.13 -15.63 5.71
C GLU A 109 -22.52 -16.23 7.07
N ASN A 110 -21.52 -16.65 7.87
CA ASN A 110 -21.71 -17.08 9.25
C ASN A 110 -22.02 -15.94 10.25
N ALA A 111 -22.03 -14.66 9.84
CA ALA A 111 -22.35 -13.53 10.72
C ALA A 111 -23.86 -13.45 11.07
N VAL A 112 -24.74 -14.06 10.27
CA VAL A 112 -26.20 -14.09 10.51
C VAL A 112 -26.57 -14.87 11.78
N TYR A 113 -25.71 -15.81 12.21
CA TYR A 113 -25.94 -16.62 13.41
C TYR A 113 -25.57 -15.87 14.70
N ALA A 114 -26.51 -15.89 15.65
CA ALA A 114 -26.41 -15.31 17.00
C ALA A 114 -25.12 -15.69 17.76
N PRO A 115 -24.68 -14.86 18.72
CA PRO A 115 -23.53 -15.16 19.58
C PRO A 115 -23.80 -16.35 20.53
N THR A 116 -22.71 -16.98 20.98
CA THR A 116 -22.70 -18.22 21.76
C THR A 116 -22.70 -17.97 23.28
N ARG A 117 -21.97 -16.93 23.73
CA ARG A 117 -21.86 -16.47 25.12
C ARG A 117 -21.92 -14.93 25.24
N GLY A 118 -21.48 -14.22 24.21
CA GLY A 118 -21.48 -12.75 24.18
C GLY A 118 -22.87 -12.13 24.02
N ARG A 119 -22.97 -10.84 24.32
CA ARG A 119 -24.12 -9.99 23.95
C ARG A 119 -24.09 -9.65 22.46
N PHE A 120 -22.89 -9.55 21.90
CA PHE A 120 -22.62 -9.23 20.49
C PHE A 120 -21.56 -10.14 19.91
N LYS A 121 -21.74 -10.51 18.64
CA LYS A 121 -20.73 -11.16 17.80
C LYS A 121 -19.88 -10.07 17.14
N VAL A 122 -18.62 -9.97 17.55
CA VAL A 122 -17.72 -8.88 17.16
C VAL A 122 -16.72 -9.38 16.13
N TYR A 123 -16.71 -8.73 14.97
CA TYR A 123 -15.76 -8.99 13.89
C TYR A 123 -14.72 -7.87 13.85
N VAL A 124 -13.48 -8.16 14.23
CA VAL A 124 -12.34 -7.24 14.09
C VAL A 124 -11.59 -7.61 12.82
N ILE A 125 -11.50 -6.68 11.87
CA ILE A 125 -10.78 -6.88 10.61
C ILE A 125 -9.63 -5.87 10.56
N ASP A 126 -8.40 -6.34 10.76
CA ASP A 126 -7.21 -5.49 10.71
C ASP A 126 -6.63 -5.41 9.29
N GLU A 127 -6.03 -4.26 9.01
CA GLU A 127 -5.60 -3.79 7.68
C GLU A 127 -6.61 -4.10 6.55
N VAL A 128 -7.90 -3.78 6.79
CA VAL A 128 -9.05 -4.09 5.92
C VAL A 128 -8.88 -3.64 4.44
N HIS A 129 -8.01 -2.66 4.17
CA HIS A 129 -7.69 -2.21 2.81
C HIS A 129 -6.99 -3.29 1.95
N MET A 130 -6.52 -4.38 2.56
CA MET A 130 -5.96 -5.54 1.87
C MET A 130 -7.03 -6.54 1.39
N LEU A 131 -8.31 -6.35 1.74
CA LEU A 131 -9.41 -7.18 1.25
C LEU A 131 -9.63 -7.00 -0.26
N SER A 132 -10.03 -8.09 -0.92
CA SER A 132 -10.42 -8.04 -2.33
C SER A 132 -11.78 -7.32 -2.53
N ASN A 133 -11.98 -6.75 -3.72
CA ASN A 133 -13.27 -6.14 -4.11
C ASN A 133 -14.47 -7.10 -3.95
N SER A 134 -14.25 -8.41 -4.14
CA SER A 134 -15.30 -9.44 -3.97
C SER A 134 -15.55 -9.84 -2.52
N ALA A 135 -14.62 -9.56 -1.59
CA ALA A 135 -14.86 -9.62 -0.15
C ALA A 135 -15.58 -8.35 0.35
N PHE A 136 -15.18 -7.16 -0.11
CA PHE A 136 -15.91 -5.91 0.16
C PHE A 136 -17.38 -5.99 -0.29
N ASN A 137 -17.64 -6.50 -1.49
CA ASN A 137 -19.01 -6.66 -2.01
C ASN A 137 -19.84 -7.71 -1.25
N ALA A 138 -19.21 -8.69 -0.58
CA ALA A 138 -19.91 -9.59 0.34
C ALA A 138 -20.26 -8.87 1.65
N MET A 139 -19.31 -8.11 2.20
CA MET A 139 -19.48 -7.35 3.44
C MET A 139 -20.54 -6.24 3.31
N LEU A 140 -20.66 -5.59 2.15
CA LEU A 140 -21.66 -4.54 1.91
C LEU A 140 -23.10 -4.99 2.22
N LYS A 141 -23.50 -6.22 1.87
CA LYS A 141 -24.83 -6.76 2.18
C LYS A 141 -25.11 -6.76 3.70
N THR A 142 -24.11 -7.17 4.48
CA THR A 142 -24.21 -7.26 5.96
C THR A 142 -24.01 -5.90 6.64
N LEU A 143 -23.51 -4.89 5.91
CA LEU A 143 -23.42 -3.50 6.36
C LEU A 143 -24.66 -2.66 5.97
N GLU A 144 -25.43 -3.10 4.98
CA GLU A 144 -26.72 -2.50 4.61
C GLU A 144 -27.84 -2.98 5.53
N GLU A 145 -27.90 -4.28 5.80
CA GLU A 145 -28.88 -4.89 6.70
C GLU A 145 -28.18 -5.67 7.84
N PRO A 146 -27.52 -4.97 8.80
CA PRO A 146 -26.76 -5.59 9.87
C PRO A 146 -27.69 -6.23 10.93
N PRO A 147 -27.51 -7.51 11.30
CA PRO A 147 -28.22 -8.09 12.44
C PRO A 147 -27.87 -7.35 13.74
N GLU A 148 -28.85 -7.13 14.62
CA GLU A 148 -28.68 -6.30 15.83
C GLU A 148 -27.51 -6.74 16.72
N HIS A 149 -27.30 -8.07 16.79
CA HIS A 149 -26.27 -8.73 17.57
C HIS A 149 -24.87 -8.71 16.92
N VAL A 150 -24.71 -8.25 15.67
CA VAL A 150 -23.40 -8.16 15.00
C VAL A 150 -22.81 -6.76 15.18
N LYS A 151 -21.50 -6.69 15.40
CA LYS A 151 -20.71 -5.44 15.38
C LYS A 151 -19.41 -5.63 14.60
N PHE A 152 -19.19 -4.81 13.59
CA PHE A 152 -17.95 -4.76 12.82
C PHE A 152 -17.01 -3.70 13.40
N ILE A 153 -15.72 -4.02 13.48
CA ILE A 153 -14.64 -3.12 13.85
C ILE A 153 -13.53 -3.27 12.81
N LEU A 154 -13.49 -2.34 11.87
CA LEU A 154 -12.51 -2.30 10.80
C LEU A 154 -11.30 -1.47 11.25
N ALA A 155 -10.09 -1.87 10.88
CA ALA A 155 -8.87 -1.10 11.10
C ALA A 155 -8.05 -0.99 9.81
N THR A 156 -7.40 0.16 9.58
CA THR A 156 -6.55 0.38 8.39
C THR A 156 -5.44 1.42 8.62
N THR A 157 -4.29 1.27 7.98
CA THR A 157 -3.32 2.35 7.72
C THR A 157 -3.76 3.26 6.58
N ASP A 158 -4.49 2.73 5.60
CA ASP A 158 -4.88 3.43 4.38
C ASP A 158 -6.41 3.43 4.23
N PRO A 159 -7.09 4.57 4.46
CA PRO A 159 -8.52 4.70 4.24
C PRO A 159 -8.89 5.02 2.79
N GLN A 160 -7.95 5.47 1.95
CA GLN A 160 -8.23 5.87 0.56
C GLN A 160 -8.46 4.65 -0.35
N LYS A 161 -7.82 3.52 -0.03
CA LYS A 161 -8.07 2.22 -0.67
C LYS A 161 -9.41 1.57 -0.34
N ILE A 162 -10.14 2.06 0.67
CA ILE A 162 -11.44 1.48 1.07
C ILE A 162 -12.56 2.06 0.18
N PRO A 163 -13.44 1.24 -0.41
CA PRO A 163 -14.56 1.74 -1.20
C PRO A 163 -15.46 2.72 -0.43
N VAL A 164 -15.82 3.84 -1.05
CA VAL A 164 -16.65 4.90 -0.44
C VAL A 164 -18.00 4.36 0.06
N THR A 165 -18.52 3.31 -0.56
CA THR A 165 -19.73 2.58 -0.14
C THR A 165 -19.60 1.93 1.24
N VAL A 166 -18.40 1.51 1.65
CA VAL A 166 -18.11 1.00 2.99
C VAL A 166 -17.85 2.17 3.94
N LEU A 167 -17.10 3.18 3.51
CA LEU A 167 -16.79 4.38 4.30
C LEU A 167 -18.04 5.13 4.76
N SER A 168 -19.09 5.21 3.93
CA SER A 168 -20.37 5.85 4.28
C SER A 168 -21.24 5.06 5.26
N ARG A 169 -20.93 3.77 5.47
CA ARG A 169 -21.62 2.86 6.39
C ARG A 169 -20.84 2.62 7.69
N CYS A 170 -19.70 3.28 7.90
CA CYS A 170 -18.87 3.10 9.08
C CYS A 170 -18.76 4.40 9.88
N LEU A 171 -18.84 4.31 11.22
CA LEU A 171 -18.47 5.42 12.09
C LEU A 171 -16.94 5.52 12.16
N GLN A 172 -16.39 6.56 11.56
CA GLN A 172 -14.95 6.70 11.35
C GLN A 172 -14.25 7.42 12.51
N PHE A 173 -13.11 6.88 12.93
CA PHE A 173 -12.27 7.40 14.00
C PHE A 173 -10.79 7.39 13.58
N ASN A 174 -10.21 8.57 13.42
CA ASN A 174 -8.81 8.75 13.07
C ASN A 174 -7.95 8.82 14.35
N LEU A 175 -7.06 7.83 14.53
CA LEU A 175 -6.10 7.76 15.61
C LEU A 175 -4.83 8.54 15.21
N LYS A 176 -4.41 9.48 16.06
CA LYS A 176 -3.25 10.33 15.80
C LYS A 176 -1.95 9.57 16.06
N GLN A 177 -0.86 9.99 15.42
CA GLN A 177 0.48 9.65 15.88
C GLN A 177 0.72 10.24 17.27
N MET A 178 1.42 9.51 18.14
CA MET A 178 1.83 10.03 19.43
C MET A 178 3.04 10.97 19.26
N THR A 179 3.12 12.03 20.05
CA THR A 179 4.27 12.96 20.01
C THR A 179 5.48 12.33 20.70
N GLN A 180 6.69 12.69 20.27
CA GLN A 180 7.93 12.13 20.83
C GLN A 180 8.05 12.34 22.36
N PRO A 181 7.71 13.51 22.95
CA PRO A 181 7.73 13.68 24.40
C PRO A 181 6.71 12.78 25.14
N LEU A 182 5.55 12.52 24.53
CA LEU A 182 4.51 11.65 25.09
C LEU A 182 4.96 10.19 25.09
N ILE A 183 5.64 9.73 24.03
CA ILE A 183 6.26 8.40 23.98
C ILE A 183 7.37 8.30 25.02
N ALA A 184 8.32 9.24 25.06
CA ALA A 184 9.44 9.21 26.00
C ALA A 184 8.98 9.20 27.47
N ALA A 185 7.96 10.01 27.81
CA ALA A 185 7.35 10.01 29.14
C ALA A 185 6.68 8.68 29.49
N HIS A 186 5.99 8.04 28.53
CA HIS A 186 5.33 6.76 28.78
C HIS A 186 6.33 5.58 28.85
N LEU A 187 7.41 5.60 28.05
CA LEU A 187 8.52 4.65 28.19
C LEU A 187 9.17 4.79 29.57
N LYS A 188 9.36 6.03 30.07
CA LYS A 188 9.90 6.27 31.42
C LYS A 188 9.04 5.62 32.51
N GLN A 189 7.73 5.86 32.48
CA GLN A 189 6.78 5.25 33.44
C GLN A 189 6.85 3.72 33.43
N ILE A 190 6.90 3.11 32.24
CA ILE A 190 7.01 1.66 32.11
C ILE A 190 8.33 1.13 32.71
N LEU A 191 9.44 1.87 32.56
CA LEU A 191 10.73 1.47 33.13
C LEU A 191 10.81 1.69 34.64
N GLU A 192 10.12 2.71 35.16
CA GLU A 192 9.92 2.92 36.60
C GLU A 192 9.10 1.76 37.21
N ASP A 193 8.02 1.32 36.56
CA ASP A 193 7.18 0.18 37.00
C ASP A 193 7.87 -1.20 36.83
N GLU A 194 8.78 -1.36 35.85
CA GLU A 194 9.62 -2.57 35.68
C GLU A 194 10.91 -2.54 36.54
N ALA A 195 11.17 -1.43 37.25
CA ALA A 195 12.39 -1.16 38.02
C ALA A 195 13.71 -1.24 37.20
N ILE A 196 13.70 -0.73 35.96
CA ILE A 196 14.84 -0.71 35.04
C ILE A 196 15.44 0.71 34.96
N SER A 197 16.77 0.82 35.07
CA SER A 197 17.49 2.10 34.94
C SER A 197 17.61 2.53 33.47
N ALA A 198 17.32 3.80 33.18
CA ALA A 198 17.32 4.35 31.83
C ALA A 198 17.74 5.83 31.77
N ASP A 199 18.53 6.19 30.75
CA ASP A 199 18.97 7.57 30.50
C ASP A 199 17.88 8.39 29.78
N ALA A 200 17.75 9.67 30.12
CA ALA A 200 16.75 10.55 29.50
C ALA A 200 16.94 10.69 27.98
N GLY A 201 18.19 10.79 27.50
CA GLY A 201 18.49 10.85 26.07
C GLY A 201 18.22 9.53 25.34
N ALA A 202 18.45 8.38 25.99
CA ALA A 202 18.10 7.06 25.45
C ALA A 202 16.59 6.97 25.15
N LEU A 203 15.74 7.48 26.06
CA LEU A 203 14.29 7.52 25.86
C LEU A 203 13.87 8.47 24.73
N GLN A 204 14.59 9.57 24.52
CA GLN A 204 14.37 10.47 23.38
C GLN A 204 14.78 9.82 22.05
N LEU A 205 15.90 9.09 22.00
CA LEU A 205 16.33 8.32 20.82
C LEU A 205 15.28 7.27 20.45
N LEU A 206 14.82 6.46 21.42
CA LEU A 206 13.77 5.46 21.21
C LEU A 206 12.45 6.11 20.73
N ALA A 207 12.04 7.22 21.34
CA ALA A 207 10.82 7.94 20.96
C ALA A 207 10.89 8.59 19.56
N ARG A 208 12.08 9.05 19.14
CA ARG A 208 12.33 9.54 17.78
C ARG A 208 12.23 8.41 16.77
N SER A 209 12.98 7.33 16.97
CA SER A 209 13.02 6.17 16.07
C SER A 209 11.68 5.43 15.97
N ALA A 210 10.82 5.54 16.98
CA ALA A 210 9.48 4.98 16.97
C ALA A 210 8.47 5.68 16.03
N ALA A 211 8.82 6.83 15.43
CA ALA A 211 8.01 7.54 14.42
C ALA A 211 6.51 7.74 14.79
N GLY A 212 6.21 7.95 16.08
CA GLY A 212 4.85 8.15 16.59
C GLY A 212 4.05 6.86 16.91
N SER A 213 4.68 5.69 16.82
CA SER A 213 4.09 4.37 17.08
C SER A 213 4.52 3.79 18.43
N MET A 214 3.58 3.62 19.37
CA MET A 214 3.90 3.03 20.68
C MET A 214 4.26 1.54 20.61
N ARG A 215 3.70 0.79 19.65
CA ARG A 215 4.07 -0.62 19.44
C ARG A 215 5.55 -0.75 19.10
N ASP A 216 6.03 0.12 18.22
CA ASP A 216 7.40 0.05 17.74
C ASP A 216 8.35 0.67 18.78
N ALA A 217 7.94 1.71 19.51
CA ALA A 217 8.64 2.22 20.70
C ALA A 217 8.90 1.13 21.77
N LEU A 218 7.88 0.35 22.12
CA LEU A 218 8.03 -0.76 23.08
C LEU A 218 8.88 -1.90 22.53
N SER A 219 8.85 -2.14 21.21
CA SER A 219 9.66 -3.18 20.57
C SER A 219 11.15 -2.79 20.52
N LEU A 220 11.46 -1.51 20.28
CA LEU A 220 12.80 -0.96 20.40
C LEU A 220 13.28 -0.92 21.86
N LEU A 221 12.37 -0.70 22.82
CA LEU A 221 12.70 -0.75 24.24
C LEU A 221 13.03 -2.18 24.73
N ASP A 222 12.24 -3.19 24.33
CA ASP A 222 12.57 -4.61 24.57
C ASP A 222 13.98 -4.95 24.02
N GLN A 223 14.33 -4.46 22.83
CA GLN A 223 15.66 -4.64 22.25
C GLN A 223 16.76 -3.91 23.06
N ALA A 224 16.50 -2.67 23.47
CA ALA A 224 17.45 -1.88 24.26
C ALA A 224 17.77 -2.54 25.61
N ILE A 225 16.75 -3.05 26.32
CA ILE A 225 16.90 -3.77 27.59
C ILE A 225 17.71 -5.06 27.39
N ALA A 226 17.48 -5.78 26.29
CA ALA A 226 18.20 -7.00 25.97
C ALA A 226 19.68 -6.75 25.59
N HIS A 227 19.95 -5.65 24.87
CA HIS A 227 21.31 -5.24 24.48
C HIS A 227 22.09 -4.68 25.68
N GLY A 228 21.50 -3.77 26.45
CA GLY A 228 22.07 -3.17 27.66
C GLY A 228 22.02 -4.05 28.92
N ALA A 229 21.82 -5.36 28.76
CA ALA A 229 21.83 -6.37 29.83
C ALA A 229 20.98 -6.04 31.08
N GLY A 230 19.80 -5.43 30.88
CA GLY A 230 18.92 -4.97 31.96
C GLY A 230 19.02 -3.49 32.33
N LYS A 231 19.68 -2.68 31.49
CA LYS A 231 19.67 -1.21 31.52
C LYS A 231 19.33 -0.64 30.14
N VAL A 232 19.06 0.66 30.09
CA VAL A 232 18.81 1.43 28.85
C VAL A 232 19.69 2.68 28.85
N GLU A 233 20.99 2.48 28.62
CA GLU A 233 22.00 3.55 28.59
C GLU A 233 22.12 4.17 27.18
N GLU A 234 22.36 5.47 27.07
CA GLU A 234 22.21 6.19 25.79
C GLU A 234 23.17 5.70 24.70
N ALA A 235 24.44 5.45 25.04
CA ALA A 235 25.44 4.98 24.07
C ALA A 235 25.05 3.62 23.45
N GLN A 236 24.55 2.69 24.27
CA GLN A 236 24.06 1.37 23.84
C GLN A 236 22.84 1.51 22.93
N VAL A 237 21.91 2.42 23.25
CA VAL A 237 20.75 2.70 22.39
C VAL A 237 21.16 3.34 21.06
N ARG A 238 22.16 4.24 21.07
CA ARG A 238 22.71 4.87 19.86
C ARG A 238 23.35 3.82 18.93
N GLU A 239 24.15 2.92 19.48
CA GLU A 239 24.78 1.80 18.78
C GLU A 239 23.73 0.81 18.24
N MET A 240 22.80 0.34 19.07
CA MET A 240 21.73 -0.59 18.70
C MET A 240 20.84 -0.05 17.56
N LEU A 241 20.55 1.25 17.55
CA LEU A 241 19.75 1.90 16.50
C LEU A 241 20.52 2.15 15.20
N GLY A 242 21.84 1.91 15.17
CA GLY A 242 22.72 2.37 14.07
C GLY A 242 22.64 3.88 13.86
N ALA A 243 22.34 4.64 14.93
CA ALA A 243 22.01 6.05 14.84
C ALA A 243 23.28 6.85 14.53
N VAL A 244 23.30 7.43 13.32
CA VAL A 244 24.45 8.21 12.83
C VAL A 244 24.72 9.37 13.77
N ASP A 245 25.94 9.40 14.33
CA ASP A 245 26.33 10.47 15.22
C ASP A 245 26.44 11.79 14.46
N LEU A 246 25.87 12.86 15.02
CA LEU A 246 25.75 14.16 14.37
C LEU A 246 27.13 14.78 14.13
N ASP A 247 28.16 14.38 14.89
CA ASP A 247 29.56 14.70 14.60
C ASP A 247 30.04 14.26 13.21
N HIS A 248 29.61 13.11 12.67
CA HIS A 248 29.97 12.68 11.31
C HIS A 248 29.31 13.58 10.27
N LEU A 249 28.03 13.91 10.47
CA LEU A 249 27.25 14.75 9.56
C LEU A 249 27.79 16.20 9.56
N LEU A 250 28.08 16.75 10.74
CA LEU A 250 28.73 18.04 10.88
C LEU A 250 30.12 18.03 10.22
N SER A 251 30.92 16.97 10.40
CA SER A 251 32.25 16.85 9.76
C SER A 251 32.16 16.75 8.23
N ILE A 252 31.10 16.17 7.67
CA ILE A 252 30.82 16.20 6.23
C ILE A 252 30.47 17.62 5.75
N VAL A 253 29.74 18.42 6.55
CA VAL A 253 29.43 19.82 6.23
C VAL A 253 30.66 20.73 6.40
N ASP A 254 31.49 20.50 7.42
CA ASP A 254 32.78 21.16 7.62
C ASP A 254 33.72 20.91 6.41
N ALA A 255 33.79 19.65 5.93
CA ALA A 255 34.55 19.27 4.74
C ALA A 255 33.96 19.85 3.43
N LEU A 256 32.63 19.93 3.33
CA LEU A 256 31.93 20.54 2.19
C LEU A 256 32.21 22.04 2.08
N LEU A 257 32.22 22.77 3.20
CA LEU A 257 32.64 24.18 3.28
C LEU A 257 34.11 24.37 2.90
N ALA A 258 34.99 23.47 3.36
CA ALA A 258 36.41 23.48 2.99
C ALA A 258 36.68 23.04 1.53
N GLY A 259 35.66 22.53 0.82
CA GLY A 259 35.80 21.97 -0.52
C GLY A 259 36.61 20.67 -0.57
N ASP A 260 36.87 20.00 0.55
CA ASP A 260 37.66 18.76 0.61
C ASP A 260 36.77 17.52 0.42
N ALA A 261 36.56 17.15 -0.85
CA ALA A 261 35.88 15.91 -1.20
C ALA A 261 36.57 14.65 -0.62
N ALA A 262 37.88 14.67 -0.41
CA ALA A 262 38.60 13.53 0.19
C ALA A 262 38.36 13.43 1.71
N ALA A 263 38.08 14.53 2.42
CA ALA A 263 37.53 14.48 3.77
C ALA A 263 36.10 13.92 3.78
N MET A 264 35.22 14.38 2.89
CA MET A 264 33.85 13.87 2.80
C MET A 264 33.81 12.35 2.57
N LEU A 265 34.66 11.82 1.68
CA LEU A 265 34.77 10.38 1.42
C LEU A 265 35.35 9.60 2.61
N ARG A 266 36.38 10.12 3.30
CA ARG A 266 36.92 9.48 4.52
C ARG A 266 35.86 9.30 5.60
N VAL A 267 35.00 10.30 5.82
CA VAL A 267 33.89 10.17 6.79
C VAL A 267 32.87 9.12 6.33
N ALA A 268 32.58 9.02 5.03
CA ALA A 268 31.72 7.96 4.49
C ALA A 268 32.32 6.56 4.71
N ASP A 269 33.64 6.39 4.53
CA ASP A 269 34.34 5.12 4.79
C ASP A 269 34.39 4.78 6.29
N GLU A 270 34.56 5.76 7.18
CA GLU A 270 34.47 5.57 8.63
C GLU A 270 33.05 5.15 9.07
N MET A 271 32.01 5.70 8.43
CA MET A 271 30.62 5.29 8.65
C MET A 271 30.34 3.87 8.12
N ALA A 272 30.89 3.52 6.94
CA ALA A 272 30.81 2.17 6.38
C ALA A 272 31.49 1.13 7.28
N ALA A 273 32.69 1.44 7.81
CA ALA A 273 33.43 0.59 8.72
C ALA A 273 32.69 0.32 10.05
N ARG A 274 31.78 1.21 10.45
CA ARG A 274 30.88 1.05 11.61
C ARG A 274 29.50 0.48 11.25
N SER A 275 29.27 0.13 9.98
CA SER A 275 27.97 -0.38 9.46
C SER A 275 26.78 0.54 9.77
N LEU A 276 27.00 1.86 9.76
CA LEU A 276 25.94 2.84 9.96
C LEU A 276 25.02 2.94 8.73
N SER A 277 23.72 3.13 8.95
CA SER A 277 22.74 3.19 7.86
C SER A 277 22.87 4.50 7.05
N PHE A 278 23.09 4.38 5.75
CA PHE A 278 23.16 5.53 4.84
C PHE A 278 21.79 6.19 4.60
N ASP A 279 20.69 5.43 4.71
CA ASP A 279 19.33 5.98 4.70
C ASP A 279 19.09 6.91 5.92
N ALA A 280 19.52 6.47 7.11
CA ALA A 280 19.48 7.28 8.32
C ALA A 280 20.44 8.48 8.23
N ALA A 281 21.62 8.31 7.65
CA ALA A 281 22.57 9.40 7.40
C ALA A 281 21.95 10.51 6.55
N LEU A 282 21.32 10.17 5.42
CA LEU A 282 20.69 11.16 4.54
C LEU A 282 19.43 11.77 5.15
N GLN A 283 18.69 11.02 5.98
CA GLN A 283 17.58 11.58 6.77
C GLN A 283 18.06 12.64 7.76
N GLU A 284 19.05 12.33 8.59
CA GLU A 284 19.57 13.24 9.60
C GLU A 284 20.39 14.39 8.98
N MET A 285 21.02 14.19 7.82
CA MET A 285 21.64 15.25 7.02
C MET A 285 20.59 16.25 6.50
N ALA A 286 19.46 15.77 5.97
CA ALA A 286 18.34 16.64 5.59
C ALA A 286 17.73 17.37 6.80
N ALA A 287 17.68 16.72 7.97
CA ALA A 287 17.28 17.37 9.22
C ALA A 287 18.30 18.44 9.67
N LEU A 288 19.60 18.21 9.51
CA LEU A 288 20.66 19.19 9.78
C LEU A 288 20.54 20.41 8.86
N PHE A 289 20.39 20.23 7.54
CA PHE A 289 20.15 21.35 6.62
C PHE A 289 18.86 22.12 6.96
N THR A 290 17.82 21.42 7.45
CA THR A 290 16.60 22.08 7.96
C THR A 290 16.89 22.95 9.20
N ARG A 291 17.69 22.47 10.15
CA ARG A 291 18.12 23.26 11.34
C ARG A 291 18.97 24.46 10.94
N LEU A 292 19.89 24.29 9.97
CA LEU A 292 20.74 25.37 9.44
C LEU A 292 19.89 26.46 8.76
N GLN A 293 18.88 26.09 7.98
CA GLN A 293 17.96 27.06 7.37
C GLN A 293 17.15 27.84 8.42
N ILE A 294 16.72 27.16 9.49
CA ILE A 294 16.03 27.81 10.62
C ILE A 294 16.98 28.76 11.35
N ALA A 295 18.25 28.41 11.54
CA ALA A 295 19.25 29.30 12.14
C ALA A 295 19.46 30.59 11.31
N GLN A 296 19.46 30.48 9.98
CA GLN A 296 19.62 31.63 9.07
C GLN A 296 18.40 32.57 9.06
N LEU A 297 17.17 32.04 9.11
CA LEU A 297 15.95 32.82 8.87
C LEU A 297 15.17 33.15 10.16
N ALA A 298 15.31 32.35 11.20
CA ALA A 298 14.59 32.46 12.47
C ALA A 298 15.41 31.88 13.64
N PRO A 299 16.60 32.44 13.97
CA PRO A 299 17.46 31.91 15.04
C PRO A 299 16.75 31.80 16.39
N GLN A 300 15.77 32.67 16.66
CA GLN A 300 14.91 32.63 17.85
C GLN A 300 13.96 31.41 17.93
N ALA A 301 13.91 30.56 16.91
CA ALA A 301 13.17 29.29 16.92
C ALA A 301 14.04 28.08 17.31
N ILE A 302 15.35 28.27 17.48
CA ILE A 302 16.28 27.26 17.99
C ILE A 302 16.32 27.37 19.53
N ALA A 303 16.22 26.24 20.21
CA ALA A 303 16.22 26.21 21.67
C ALA A 303 17.61 26.56 22.25
N ASP A 304 17.62 27.15 23.45
CA ASP A 304 18.85 27.62 24.12
C ASP A 304 19.65 26.48 24.81
N ASP A 305 19.08 25.28 24.89
CA ASP A 305 19.63 24.10 25.58
C ASP A 305 20.35 23.10 24.66
N LEU A 306 20.41 23.36 23.34
CA LEU A 306 21.07 22.49 22.36
C LEU A 306 22.61 22.59 22.45
N PRO A 307 23.34 21.50 22.78
CA PRO A 307 24.80 21.55 23.01
C PRO A 307 25.60 21.87 21.74
N GLU A 308 25.08 21.49 20.58
CA GLU A 308 25.72 21.69 19.27
C GLU A 308 25.46 23.10 18.69
N ARG A 309 24.63 23.91 19.37
CA ARG A 309 24.08 25.16 18.83
C ARG A 309 25.15 26.09 18.27
N LEU A 310 26.26 26.28 18.97
CA LEU A 310 27.38 27.13 18.53
C LEU A 310 27.97 26.68 17.19
N ARG A 311 28.02 25.37 16.92
CA ARG A 311 28.52 24.80 15.66
C ARG A 311 27.47 24.91 14.55
N ILE A 312 26.19 24.73 14.88
CA ILE A 312 25.07 24.96 13.95
C ILE A 312 24.99 26.45 13.54
N GLU A 313 25.12 27.39 14.48
CA GLU A 313 25.13 28.83 14.22
C GLU A 313 26.35 29.25 13.38
N ALA A 314 27.53 28.69 13.65
CA ALA A 314 28.73 28.93 12.84
C ALA A 314 28.60 28.42 11.39
N LEU A 315 28.09 27.19 11.21
CA LEU A 315 27.81 26.62 9.88
C LEU A 315 26.74 27.40 9.13
N ALA A 316 25.67 27.83 9.83
CA ALA A 316 24.59 28.63 9.26
C ALA A 316 25.06 30.02 8.77
N ALA A 317 26.06 30.60 9.43
CA ALA A 317 26.68 31.87 9.02
C ALA A 317 27.72 31.70 7.89
N ALA A 318 28.26 30.50 7.69
CA ALA A 318 29.27 30.21 6.66
C ALA A 318 28.68 29.69 5.33
N LEU A 319 27.52 29.02 5.39
CA LEU A 319 26.81 28.52 4.21
C LEU A 319 25.91 29.58 3.59
N ASP A 320 25.87 29.63 2.25
CA ASP A 320 24.89 30.46 1.53
C ASP A 320 23.45 29.89 1.69
N PRO A 321 22.42 30.73 1.93
CA PRO A 321 21.05 30.25 2.12
C PRO A 321 20.41 29.56 0.91
N GLU A 322 20.73 29.95 -0.33
CA GLU A 322 20.25 29.25 -1.53
C GLU A 322 20.92 27.88 -1.64
N PHE A 323 22.22 27.80 -1.29
CA PHE A 323 22.91 26.52 -1.21
C PHE A 323 22.37 25.60 -0.10
N VAL A 324 21.93 26.11 1.05
CA VAL A 324 21.30 25.27 2.09
C VAL A 324 20.00 24.63 1.58
N GLN A 325 19.19 25.35 0.80
CA GLN A 325 18.02 24.77 0.13
C GLN A 325 18.39 23.68 -0.89
N LEU A 326 19.41 23.93 -1.71
CA LEU A 326 19.89 22.96 -2.70
C LEU A 326 20.49 21.71 -2.03
N ALA A 327 21.26 21.88 -0.96
CA ALA A 327 21.85 20.79 -0.20
C ALA A 327 20.80 19.90 0.48
N TYR A 328 19.76 20.52 1.06
CA TYR A 328 18.57 19.82 1.55
C TYR A 328 17.90 19.00 0.42
N GLN A 329 17.68 19.61 -0.75
CA GLN A 329 17.07 18.91 -1.88
C GLN A 329 17.91 17.73 -2.39
N ILE A 330 19.24 17.89 -2.47
CA ILE A 330 20.17 16.83 -2.87
C ILE A 330 20.14 15.68 -1.86
N ALA A 331 20.13 15.94 -0.55
CA ALA A 331 20.03 14.90 0.48
C ALA A 331 18.71 14.11 0.40
N VAL A 332 17.58 14.80 0.20
CA VAL A 332 16.25 14.17 0.08
C VAL A 332 16.12 13.33 -1.20
N HIS A 333 16.60 13.84 -2.34
CA HIS A 333 16.60 13.06 -3.60
C HIS A 333 17.59 11.90 -3.56
N GLY A 334 18.79 12.11 -3.01
CA GLY A 334 19.79 11.07 -2.80
C GLY A 334 19.25 9.91 -1.96
N ARG A 335 18.51 10.21 -0.87
CA ARG A 335 17.82 9.18 -0.08
C ARG A 335 16.78 8.41 -0.89
N ARG A 336 16.01 9.09 -1.74
CA ARG A 336 15.01 8.45 -2.61
C ARG A 336 15.65 7.58 -3.71
N GLU A 337 16.86 7.91 -4.14
CA GLU A 337 17.64 7.18 -5.14
C GLU A 337 18.51 6.07 -4.52
N LEU A 338 18.76 6.08 -3.20
CA LEU A 338 19.58 5.10 -2.49
C LEU A 338 19.18 3.63 -2.77
N PRO A 339 17.88 3.23 -2.81
CA PRO A 339 17.48 1.86 -3.14
C PRO A 339 17.56 1.51 -4.63
N LEU A 340 17.96 2.46 -5.49
CA LEU A 340 18.15 2.30 -6.93
C LEU A 340 19.65 2.34 -7.33
N ALA A 341 20.53 2.64 -6.37
CA ALA A 341 21.98 2.60 -6.57
C ALA A 341 22.50 1.14 -6.67
N PRO A 342 23.72 0.92 -7.20
CA PRO A 342 24.33 -0.42 -7.23
C PRO A 342 24.49 -1.03 -5.83
N ASP A 343 24.75 -0.18 -4.84
CA ASP A 343 24.83 -0.46 -3.41
C ASP A 343 24.61 0.85 -2.62
N GLU A 344 24.35 0.76 -1.32
CA GLU A 344 24.06 1.94 -0.48
C GLU A 344 25.27 2.89 -0.32
N GLN A 345 26.50 2.38 -0.28
CA GLN A 345 27.69 3.21 -0.12
C GLN A 345 27.92 4.05 -1.39
N ALA A 346 27.77 3.45 -2.58
CA ALA A 346 27.82 4.16 -3.85
C ALA A 346 26.71 5.22 -3.97
N GLY A 347 25.48 4.92 -3.54
CA GLY A 347 24.39 5.90 -3.52
C GLY A 347 24.64 7.08 -2.58
N PHE A 348 25.21 6.81 -1.40
CA PHE A 348 25.62 7.83 -0.43
C PHE A 348 26.77 8.69 -0.97
N VAL A 349 27.84 8.07 -1.46
CA VAL A 349 29.02 8.72 -2.06
C VAL A 349 28.61 9.60 -3.25
N MET A 350 27.75 9.12 -4.15
CA MET A 350 27.26 9.94 -5.25
C MET A 350 26.41 11.13 -4.77
N THR A 351 25.71 11.00 -3.64
CA THR A 351 25.00 12.13 -3.01
C THR A 351 25.98 13.16 -2.42
N LEU A 352 27.04 12.72 -1.75
CA LEU A 352 28.10 13.61 -1.25
C LEU A 352 28.85 14.33 -2.39
N LEU A 353 29.16 13.63 -3.48
CA LEU A 353 29.81 14.22 -4.65
C LEU A 353 28.90 15.23 -5.37
N ARG A 354 27.57 15.01 -5.38
CA ARG A 354 26.60 16.03 -5.85
C ARG A 354 26.61 17.27 -4.95
N LEU A 355 26.59 17.11 -3.62
CA LEU A 355 26.69 18.25 -2.69
C LEU A 355 27.95 19.08 -2.95
N HIS A 356 29.09 18.42 -3.15
CA HIS A 356 30.37 19.08 -3.46
C HIS A 356 30.34 19.78 -4.83
N ALA A 357 29.87 19.11 -5.88
CA ALA A 357 29.84 19.65 -7.24
C ALA A 357 28.86 20.84 -7.41
N PHE A 358 27.85 20.96 -6.56
CA PHE A 358 26.88 22.06 -6.58
C PHE A 358 27.15 23.14 -5.50
N ARG A 359 28.29 23.09 -4.78
CA ARG A 359 28.62 24.15 -3.82
C ARG A 359 28.90 25.48 -4.53
N PRO A 360 28.54 26.63 -3.94
CA PRO A 360 28.98 27.93 -4.45
C PRO A 360 30.51 28.00 -4.42
N ALA A 361 31.10 28.60 -5.46
CA ALA A 361 32.51 28.95 -5.46
C ALA A 361 32.73 30.07 -4.43
N LEU A 362 33.38 29.72 -3.33
CA LEU A 362 33.81 30.70 -2.34
C LEU A 362 35.04 31.40 -2.91
N ALA A 363 35.24 32.69 -2.61
CA ALA A 363 36.23 33.54 -3.28
C ALA A 363 37.72 33.16 -3.05
N SER A 364 37.97 32.00 -2.42
CA SER A 364 39.28 31.38 -2.20
C SER A 364 39.63 30.26 -3.20
N ASP A 365 38.67 29.77 -4.00
CA ASP A 365 38.84 28.54 -4.81
C ASP A 365 39.67 28.72 -6.11
N ASP A 366 39.76 29.94 -6.63
CA ASP A 366 40.38 30.28 -7.93
C ASP A 366 41.92 30.10 -7.99
N ALA A 367 42.54 29.56 -6.95
CA ALA A 367 43.97 29.26 -6.93
C ALA A 367 44.34 27.89 -7.55
N GLY A 368 43.38 26.99 -7.76
CA GLY A 368 43.65 25.57 -8.05
C GLY A 368 43.31 25.03 -9.46
N ALA A 369 42.26 25.56 -10.12
CA ALA A 369 41.70 24.97 -11.33
C ALA A 369 42.02 25.78 -12.60
N GLY A 370 43.05 25.34 -13.33
CA GLY A 370 43.57 26.08 -14.49
C GLY A 370 42.64 26.18 -15.70
N ALA A 371 42.07 27.36 -15.91
CA ALA A 371 41.67 27.99 -17.16
C ALA A 371 41.58 27.11 -18.44
N SER A 372 40.36 26.70 -18.81
CA SER A 372 39.98 26.51 -20.21
C SER A 372 38.47 26.72 -20.43
N ALA A 373 38.07 26.93 -21.68
CA ALA A 373 36.68 26.98 -22.15
C ALA A 373 35.73 28.08 -21.58
N THR A 374 36.11 29.37 -21.66
CA THR A 374 35.10 30.47 -21.69
C THR A 374 35.51 31.70 -22.53
N ARG A 375 35.94 31.46 -23.78
CA ARG A 375 36.14 32.53 -24.79
C ARG A 375 35.32 32.25 -26.06
N ALA A 376 33.98 32.41 -26.00
CA ALA A 376 33.13 32.39 -27.22
C ALA A 376 31.70 32.99 -27.11
N VAL A 377 31.30 33.74 -26.07
CA VAL A 377 30.03 34.52 -26.11
C VAL A 377 30.22 35.89 -25.44
N ALA A 378 30.96 36.79 -26.10
CA ALA A 378 31.24 38.15 -25.60
C ALA A 378 31.32 39.18 -26.74
N ASP A 379 30.43 39.08 -27.73
CA ASP A 379 30.16 40.13 -28.72
C ASP A 379 28.69 40.03 -29.17
N ARG A 380 28.15 41.11 -29.74
CA ARG A 380 26.75 41.32 -30.18
C ARG A 380 25.70 41.53 -29.08
N SER A 381 25.85 42.59 -28.28
CA SER A 381 24.71 43.43 -27.84
C SER A 381 25.20 44.78 -27.28
N ALA A 382 25.51 45.73 -28.17
CA ALA A 382 26.01 47.06 -27.79
C ALA A 382 25.59 48.20 -28.76
N ALA A 383 24.36 48.15 -29.29
CA ALA A 383 23.65 49.26 -29.94
C ALA A 383 22.14 48.93 -29.94
N THR A 384 21.18 49.84 -29.71
CA THR A 384 21.24 51.31 -29.60
C THR A 384 20.32 51.80 -28.48
N SER A 385 20.47 53.04 -27.99
CA SER A 385 19.66 53.61 -26.89
C SER A 385 18.88 54.87 -27.29
N SER A 386 17.76 55.13 -26.58
CA SER A 386 16.97 56.38 -26.55
C SER A 386 16.21 56.79 -27.84
N ALA A 387 14.98 57.34 -27.81
CA ALA A 387 13.97 57.49 -26.75
C ALA A 387 12.54 57.32 -27.36
N VAL A 388 11.40 57.99 -27.05
CA VAL A 388 11.04 59.25 -26.36
C VAL A 388 9.71 59.05 -25.56
N LEU A 389 9.40 59.98 -24.65
CA LEU A 389 8.18 60.13 -23.83
C LEU A 389 6.82 59.88 -24.54
N ALA A 390 5.89 59.21 -23.85
CA ALA A 390 4.48 59.63 -23.69
C ALA A 390 3.73 58.85 -22.60
N SER A 391 2.77 59.51 -21.94
CA SER A 391 1.75 58.98 -21.01
C SER A 391 0.52 59.91 -21.11
N PRO A 392 -0.71 59.61 -20.61
CA PRO A 392 -1.09 58.56 -19.65
C PRO A 392 -2.44 57.85 -19.97
N ALA A 393 -3.10 57.34 -18.91
CA ALA A 393 -4.55 57.11 -18.74
C ALA A 393 -5.09 55.66 -18.81
N ALA A 394 -5.18 55.03 -17.62
CA ALA A 394 -6.36 54.24 -17.22
C ALA A 394 -7.50 55.21 -16.77
N PRO A 395 -8.76 54.79 -16.46
CA PRO A 395 -9.26 53.41 -16.30
C PRO A 395 -10.66 53.13 -16.91
N ARG A 396 -11.14 51.86 -16.82
CA ARG A 396 -12.45 51.47 -16.22
C ARG A 396 -12.86 50.01 -16.50
N THR A 397 -13.40 49.35 -15.48
CA THR A 397 -14.13 48.07 -15.54
C THR A 397 -15.65 48.28 -15.68
N PRO A 398 -16.37 47.47 -16.47
CA PRO A 398 -17.82 47.26 -16.34
C PRO A 398 -18.17 46.05 -15.42
N PRO A 399 -19.43 45.91 -14.96
CA PRO A 399 -19.82 44.96 -13.90
C PRO A 399 -20.48 43.65 -14.39
N PRO A 400 -20.69 42.66 -13.50
CA PRO A 400 -21.46 41.44 -13.79
C PRO A 400 -22.99 41.60 -13.64
N ALA A 401 -23.73 40.95 -14.54
CA ALA A 401 -25.17 40.67 -14.49
C ALA A 401 -25.47 39.46 -15.42
N GLY A 402 -26.57 38.71 -15.32
CA GLY A 402 -27.67 38.77 -14.35
C GLY A 402 -28.92 38.02 -14.84
N SER A 403 -29.01 36.71 -14.54
CA SER A 403 -30.22 35.85 -14.52
C SER A 403 -31.21 35.79 -15.71
N SER A 404 -31.51 34.55 -16.13
CA SER A 404 -32.82 34.06 -16.62
C SER A 404 -33.36 34.46 -18.01
N THR A 405 -33.53 33.46 -18.89
CA THR A 405 -34.86 33.05 -19.39
C THR A 405 -34.80 31.64 -20.02
N ALA A 406 -35.94 31.11 -20.50
CA ALA A 406 -36.18 29.67 -20.71
C ALA A 406 -36.48 29.28 -22.18
N ALA A 407 -37.03 28.06 -22.35
CA ALA A 407 -37.31 27.28 -23.57
C ALA A 407 -36.12 26.40 -24.05
N SER A 408 -36.20 25.06 -24.10
CA SER A 408 -37.24 24.10 -24.53
C SER A 408 -37.26 23.84 -26.03
N LEU A 409 -36.90 22.60 -26.41
CA LEU A 409 -37.51 21.86 -27.52
C LEU A 409 -37.39 20.35 -27.25
N ALA A 410 -38.37 19.57 -27.70
CA ALA A 410 -38.46 18.13 -27.46
C ALA A 410 -39.00 17.37 -28.68
N ARG A 411 -38.65 16.08 -28.80
CA ARG A 411 -39.32 14.96 -29.50
C ARG A 411 -38.47 13.68 -29.22
N SER A 412 -38.95 12.53 -28.73
CA SER A 412 -40.08 11.67 -29.12
C SER A 412 -39.77 10.86 -30.41
N THR A 413 -40.13 9.58 -30.63
CA THR A 413 -41.04 8.61 -29.92
C THR A 413 -40.72 7.13 -30.42
N PRO A 414 -41.58 6.06 -30.39
CA PRO A 414 -41.63 5.03 -29.30
C PRO A 414 -41.74 3.53 -29.78
N VAL A 415 -42.31 2.64 -28.91
CA VAL A 415 -42.89 1.27 -29.16
C VAL A 415 -41.92 0.05 -29.12
N ALA A 416 -42.34 -1.20 -28.76
CA ALA A 416 -42.79 -1.75 -27.47
C ALA A 416 -43.19 -3.27 -27.55
N VAL A 417 -43.19 -4.00 -26.40
CA VAL A 417 -43.70 -5.40 -26.14
C VAL A 417 -43.01 -6.54 -26.96
N VAL A 418 -43.13 -7.89 -26.77
CA VAL A 418 -43.97 -8.84 -25.97
C VAL A 418 -43.08 -9.98 -25.33
N GLN A 419 -43.69 -10.96 -24.63
CA GLN A 419 -43.13 -12.23 -24.06
C GLN A 419 -43.72 -13.50 -24.80
N PRO A 420 -43.74 -14.76 -24.26
CA PRO A 420 -42.67 -15.75 -23.92
C PRO A 420 -42.91 -17.21 -24.48
N ALA A 421 -42.23 -18.23 -23.91
CA ALA A 421 -42.48 -19.71 -23.95
C ALA A 421 -41.86 -20.49 -25.16
N ALA A 422 -41.15 -21.65 -25.04
CA ALA A 422 -41.42 -23.03 -24.52
C ALA A 422 -42.05 -23.97 -25.60
N ALA A 423 -41.82 -25.30 -25.74
CA ALA A 423 -40.99 -26.35 -25.08
C ALA A 423 -40.90 -27.65 -25.96
N VAL A 424 -40.26 -28.75 -25.47
CA VAL A 424 -40.45 -30.20 -25.87
C VAL A 424 -39.92 -30.65 -27.27
N ALA A 425 -39.47 -31.90 -27.57
CA ALA A 425 -38.77 -32.99 -26.84
C ALA A 425 -38.20 -34.08 -27.82
N THR A 426 -37.48 -35.08 -27.27
CA THR A 426 -36.85 -36.33 -27.81
C THR A 426 -37.81 -37.32 -28.56
N PRO A 427 -37.42 -38.48 -29.21
CA PRO A 427 -36.21 -39.36 -29.01
C PRO A 427 -35.63 -40.27 -30.17
N SER A 428 -34.49 -40.97 -29.92
CA SER A 428 -34.10 -42.37 -30.35
C SER A 428 -33.91 -42.75 -31.86
N VAL A 429 -33.17 -43.80 -32.33
CA VAL A 429 -32.12 -44.76 -31.85
C VAL A 429 -31.41 -45.43 -33.09
N PRO A 430 -30.17 -46.00 -33.04
CA PRO A 430 -29.33 -46.36 -34.22
C PRO A 430 -29.29 -47.88 -34.58
N PRO A 431 -28.46 -48.37 -35.57
CA PRO A 431 -27.06 -48.80 -35.30
C PRO A 431 -26.03 -48.80 -36.50
N ALA A 432 -24.78 -49.26 -36.21
CA ALA A 432 -23.79 -49.96 -37.09
C ALA A 432 -22.68 -49.22 -37.92
N ALA A 433 -21.50 -49.04 -37.28
CA ALA A 433 -20.11 -49.36 -37.72
C ALA A 433 -19.48 -48.97 -39.10
N LEU A 434 -18.46 -48.07 -39.03
CA LEU A 434 -17.05 -48.14 -39.56
C LEU A 434 -16.73 -48.40 -41.07
N PRO A 435 -15.56 -47.95 -41.63
CA PRO A 435 -14.44 -47.18 -41.06
C PRO A 435 -14.14 -45.85 -41.86
N PRO A 436 -12.89 -45.42 -42.16
CA PRO A 436 -12.31 -44.21 -41.56
C PRO A 436 -12.15 -43.00 -42.51
N ALA A 437 -12.14 -41.78 -41.95
CA ALA A 437 -11.73 -40.56 -42.65
C ALA A 437 -11.11 -39.50 -41.70
N THR A 438 -10.10 -38.79 -42.20
CA THR A 438 -9.45 -37.61 -41.57
C THR A 438 -9.75 -36.35 -42.40
N PRO A 439 -9.64 -35.12 -41.85
CA PRO A 439 -9.98 -34.69 -40.49
C PRO A 439 -10.93 -33.47 -40.51
N THR A 440 -11.94 -33.41 -39.64
CA THR A 440 -12.87 -32.26 -39.53
C THR A 440 -12.49 -31.32 -38.38
N THR A 441 -11.35 -30.64 -38.48
CA THR A 441 -10.84 -29.69 -37.46
C THR A 441 -11.58 -28.33 -37.40
N GLY A 442 -12.83 -28.27 -37.88
CA GLY A 442 -13.73 -27.13 -37.70
C GLY A 442 -14.65 -27.25 -36.47
N ASP A 443 -15.38 -28.37 -36.34
CA ASP A 443 -16.51 -28.53 -35.42
C ASP A 443 -16.21 -28.17 -33.95
N TRP A 444 -15.06 -28.58 -33.40
CA TRP A 444 -14.85 -28.53 -31.94
C TRP A 444 -14.83 -27.11 -31.38
N HIS A 445 -14.27 -26.12 -32.10
CA HIS A 445 -14.23 -24.74 -31.62
C HIS A 445 -15.64 -24.11 -31.57
N GLU A 446 -16.44 -24.34 -32.61
CA GLU A 446 -17.82 -23.84 -32.68
C GLU A 446 -18.73 -24.55 -31.66
N MET A 447 -18.55 -25.86 -31.48
CA MET A 447 -19.21 -26.62 -30.41
C MET A 447 -18.92 -26.03 -29.02
N LEU A 448 -17.67 -25.65 -28.72
CA LEU A 448 -17.33 -25.03 -27.43
C LEU A 448 -17.95 -23.63 -27.25
N ALA A 449 -18.26 -22.92 -28.33
CA ALA A 449 -18.98 -21.65 -28.26
C ALA A 449 -20.48 -21.85 -27.96
N ALA A 450 -21.08 -22.93 -28.49
CA ALA A 450 -22.49 -23.28 -28.27
C ALA A 450 -22.74 -24.03 -26.94
N LEU A 451 -21.73 -24.75 -26.43
CA LEU A 451 -21.76 -25.46 -25.15
C LEU A 451 -21.81 -24.49 -23.95
N LYS A 452 -22.87 -24.57 -23.13
CA LYS A 452 -23.08 -23.75 -21.92
C LYS A 452 -22.22 -24.19 -20.71
N VAL A 453 -20.97 -24.57 -20.96
CA VAL A 453 -20.03 -25.08 -19.95
C VAL A 453 -19.33 -23.94 -19.23
N SER A 454 -19.17 -24.08 -17.90
CA SER A 454 -18.53 -23.11 -17.00
C SER A 454 -17.52 -23.77 -16.05
N GLY A 455 -16.56 -22.98 -15.56
CA GLY A 455 -15.49 -23.43 -14.65
C GLY A 455 -14.57 -24.50 -15.25
N MET A 456 -14.01 -25.37 -14.40
CA MET A 456 -13.02 -26.41 -14.75
C MET A 456 -13.36 -27.26 -15.99
N ALA A 457 -14.65 -27.54 -16.22
CA ALA A 457 -15.10 -28.30 -17.38
C ALA A 457 -14.90 -27.55 -18.71
N ARG A 458 -14.94 -26.21 -18.69
CA ARG A 458 -14.66 -25.36 -19.85
C ARG A 458 -13.16 -25.31 -20.14
N GLU A 459 -12.35 -25.18 -19.11
CA GLU A 459 -10.88 -25.18 -19.22
C GLU A 459 -10.38 -26.52 -19.79
N LEU A 460 -10.83 -27.65 -19.23
CA LEU A 460 -10.53 -28.97 -19.78
C LEU A 460 -10.91 -29.07 -21.26
N ALA A 461 -12.10 -28.59 -21.63
CA ALA A 461 -12.57 -28.65 -23.02
C ALA A 461 -11.77 -27.74 -23.97
N GLN A 462 -11.37 -26.54 -23.53
CA GLN A 462 -10.55 -25.59 -24.29
C GLN A 462 -9.09 -26.06 -24.51
N HIS A 463 -8.56 -26.84 -23.58
CA HIS A 463 -7.24 -27.49 -23.70
C HIS A 463 -7.30 -28.88 -24.37
N CYS A 464 -8.50 -29.38 -24.69
CA CYS A 464 -8.70 -30.63 -25.42
C CYS A 464 -8.77 -30.45 -26.94
N GLU A 465 -8.28 -31.45 -27.66
CA GLU A 465 -8.37 -31.63 -29.11
C GLU A 465 -9.31 -32.81 -29.41
N LEU A 466 -10.26 -32.66 -30.34
CA LEU A 466 -11.21 -33.74 -30.68
C LEU A 466 -10.52 -34.77 -31.59
N ARG A 467 -10.20 -35.96 -31.05
CA ARG A 467 -9.58 -37.05 -31.82
C ARG A 467 -10.61 -37.78 -32.68
N GLU A 468 -11.72 -38.16 -32.08
CA GLU A 468 -12.72 -39.02 -32.72
C GLU A 468 -14.11 -38.87 -32.06
N ARG A 469 -15.16 -38.89 -32.89
CA ARG A 469 -16.58 -38.90 -32.47
C ARG A 469 -17.30 -40.01 -33.23
N GLN A 470 -17.54 -41.16 -32.61
CA GLN A 470 -18.31 -42.27 -33.18
C GLN A 470 -19.30 -42.83 -32.16
N GLY A 471 -20.53 -43.12 -32.59
CA GLY A 471 -21.46 -44.01 -31.87
C GLY A 471 -21.81 -43.63 -30.42
N GLY A 472 -21.83 -42.33 -30.07
CA GLY A 472 -22.07 -41.88 -28.70
C GLY A 472 -20.84 -41.88 -27.79
N ARG A 473 -19.64 -42.11 -28.33
CA ARG A 473 -18.36 -41.92 -27.63
C ARG A 473 -17.60 -40.74 -28.23
N ILE A 474 -17.08 -39.90 -27.36
CA ILE A 474 -16.23 -38.75 -27.71
C ILE A 474 -14.85 -39.01 -27.12
N VAL A 475 -13.84 -39.07 -27.98
CA VAL A 475 -12.43 -39.20 -27.59
C VAL A 475 -11.75 -37.84 -27.73
N LEU A 476 -11.39 -37.25 -26.60
CA LEU A 476 -10.59 -36.03 -26.54
C LEU A 476 -9.13 -36.37 -26.25
N ARG A 477 -8.20 -35.65 -26.87
CA ARG A 477 -6.78 -35.64 -26.52
C ARG A 477 -6.49 -34.46 -25.61
N LEU A 478 -5.69 -34.67 -24.57
CA LEU A 478 -5.21 -33.63 -23.68
C LEU A 478 -3.70 -33.74 -23.51
N ALA A 479 -2.97 -32.65 -23.77
CA ALA A 479 -1.52 -32.63 -23.63
C ALA A 479 -1.08 -32.97 -22.19
N PRO A 480 -0.02 -33.78 -21.97
CA PRO A 480 0.40 -34.22 -20.63
C PRO A 480 0.59 -33.11 -19.58
N ALA A 481 0.99 -31.90 -20.00
CA ALA A 481 1.11 -30.73 -19.11
C ALA A 481 -0.21 -30.35 -18.40
N HIS A 482 -1.36 -30.57 -19.05
CA HIS A 482 -2.68 -30.23 -18.54
C HIS A 482 -3.37 -31.38 -17.79
N ARG A 483 -2.66 -32.49 -17.52
CA ARG A 483 -3.18 -33.68 -16.79
C ARG A 483 -3.91 -33.36 -15.49
N HIS A 484 -3.55 -32.27 -14.80
CA HIS A 484 -4.19 -31.81 -13.57
C HIS A 484 -5.67 -31.43 -13.75
N LEU A 485 -6.12 -31.10 -14.97
CA LEU A 485 -7.53 -30.82 -15.28
C LEU A 485 -8.39 -32.09 -15.31
N LEU A 486 -7.80 -33.30 -15.43
CA LEU A 486 -8.49 -34.59 -15.49
C LEU A 486 -9.07 -35.05 -14.13
N MET A 487 -9.82 -34.18 -13.48
CA MET A 487 -10.61 -34.52 -12.30
C MET A 487 -11.98 -35.05 -12.72
N LYS A 488 -12.47 -36.12 -12.06
CA LYS A 488 -13.80 -36.69 -12.33
C LYS A 488 -14.90 -35.62 -12.40
N PRO A 489 -15.06 -34.68 -11.44
CA PRO A 489 -16.11 -33.66 -11.52
C PRO A 489 -16.03 -32.70 -12.72
N ALA A 490 -14.87 -32.58 -13.38
CA ALA A 490 -14.73 -31.82 -14.62
C ALA A 490 -15.08 -32.68 -15.85
N GLN A 491 -14.68 -33.96 -15.84
CA GLN A 491 -15.07 -34.95 -16.85
C GLN A 491 -16.59 -35.20 -16.82
N ASP A 492 -17.16 -35.47 -15.65
CA ASP A 492 -18.59 -35.72 -15.42
C ASP A 492 -19.44 -34.53 -15.91
N LYS A 493 -19.02 -33.29 -15.60
CA LYS A 493 -19.72 -32.06 -16.06
C LYS A 493 -19.56 -31.80 -17.55
N LEU A 494 -18.40 -32.06 -18.15
CA LEU A 494 -18.22 -31.93 -19.59
C LEU A 494 -19.01 -33.02 -20.33
N GLN A 495 -19.01 -34.25 -19.82
CA GLN A 495 -19.78 -35.37 -20.35
C GLN A 495 -21.28 -35.11 -20.25
N GLN A 496 -21.76 -34.55 -19.12
CA GLN A 496 -23.14 -34.09 -18.96
C GLN A 496 -23.49 -33.03 -20.01
N ALA A 497 -22.68 -31.96 -20.14
CA ALA A 497 -22.97 -30.87 -21.07
C ALA A 497 -22.87 -31.29 -22.56
N LEU A 498 -21.96 -32.20 -22.89
CA LEU A 498 -21.92 -32.85 -24.21
C LEU A 498 -23.17 -33.73 -24.43
N GLY A 499 -23.66 -34.40 -23.38
CA GLY A 499 -24.90 -35.17 -23.44
C GLY A 499 -26.15 -34.30 -23.60
N GLU A 500 -26.20 -33.15 -22.95
CA GLU A 500 -27.23 -32.12 -23.12
C GLU A 500 -27.19 -31.52 -24.53
N TYR A 501 -26.00 -31.21 -25.06
CA TYR A 501 -25.80 -30.65 -26.40
C TYR A 501 -26.14 -31.65 -27.52
N PHE A 502 -25.78 -32.92 -27.37
CA PHE A 502 -26.08 -33.98 -28.35
C PHE A 502 -27.38 -34.76 -28.06
N GLY A 503 -28.20 -34.31 -27.09
CA GLY A 503 -29.50 -34.92 -26.75
C GLY A 503 -29.45 -36.40 -26.37
N SER A 504 -28.27 -36.92 -26.00
CA SER A 504 -27.99 -38.35 -25.85
C SER A 504 -26.76 -38.56 -24.94
N PRO A 505 -26.76 -39.54 -24.03
CA PRO A 505 -25.67 -39.72 -23.06
C PRO A 505 -24.37 -40.13 -23.76
N GLN A 506 -23.50 -39.14 -23.98
CA GLN A 506 -22.17 -39.37 -24.53
C GLN A 506 -21.28 -40.05 -23.49
N GLN A 507 -20.40 -40.97 -23.91
CA GLN A 507 -19.31 -41.47 -23.09
C GLN A 507 -18.03 -40.69 -23.42
N LEU A 508 -17.52 -39.93 -22.45
CA LEU A 508 -16.31 -39.13 -22.61
C LEU A 508 -15.08 -39.98 -22.24
N ALA A 509 -14.16 -40.14 -23.19
CA ALA A 509 -12.82 -40.64 -22.95
C ALA A 509 -11.81 -39.51 -23.20
N VAL A 510 -10.84 -39.33 -22.29
CA VAL A 510 -9.77 -38.34 -22.47
C VAL A 510 -8.41 -39.03 -22.41
N GLU A 511 -7.64 -38.91 -23.48
CA GLU A 511 -6.38 -39.61 -23.71
C GLU A 511 -5.20 -38.63 -23.58
N LEU A 512 -4.15 -39.07 -22.87
CA LEU A 512 -2.96 -38.27 -22.60
C LEU A 512 -1.90 -38.45 -23.70
N GLU A 513 -2.18 -37.89 -24.88
CA GLU A 513 -1.24 -37.82 -26.02
C GLU A 513 -0.79 -36.36 -26.26
N ALA A 514 0.34 -36.17 -26.94
CA ALA A 514 0.79 -34.84 -27.33
C ALA A 514 -0.13 -34.26 -28.43
N THR A 515 -0.75 -33.11 -28.16
CA THR A 515 -1.72 -32.45 -29.05
C THR A 515 -1.07 -31.81 -30.27
N SER A 516 -1.72 -31.91 -31.42
CA SER A 516 -1.28 -31.50 -32.76
C SER A 516 -1.31 -29.98 -33.01
N GLY A 517 -1.17 -29.15 -31.97
CA GLY A 517 -1.14 -27.68 -32.07
C GLY A 517 -2.48 -26.96 -32.32
N GLU A 518 -3.56 -27.68 -32.61
CA GLU A 518 -4.88 -27.13 -32.97
C GLU A 518 -5.90 -27.15 -31.81
N THR A 519 -5.44 -26.95 -30.57
CA THR A 519 -6.38 -26.74 -29.44
C THR A 519 -7.07 -25.37 -29.55
N PRO A 520 -8.35 -25.25 -29.14
CA PRO A 520 -9.07 -23.98 -29.10
C PRO A 520 -8.32 -22.89 -28.32
N ALA A 521 -7.64 -23.24 -27.22
CA ALA A 521 -6.77 -22.34 -26.48
C ALA A 521 -5.58 -21.83 -27.34
N ALA A 522 -4.88 -22.71 -28.07
CA ALA A 522 -3.75 -22.33 -28.92
C ALA A 522 -4.16 -21.52 -30.17
N SER A 523 -5.43 -21.64 -30.62
CA SER A 523 -6.00 -20.77 -31.65
C SER A 523 -6.30 -19.37 -31.08
N ALA A 524 -7.06 -19.28 -29.98
CA ALA A 524 -7.37 -18.00 -29.34
C ALA A 524 -6.12 -17.23 -28.86
N GLN A 525 -5.06 -17.94 -28.45
CA GLN A 525 -3.77 -17.35 -28.09
C GLN A 525 -2.99 -16.82 -29.32
N ARG A 526 -3.09 -17.47 -30.49
CA ARG A 526 -2.54 -16.97 -31.77
C ARG A 526 -3.26 -15.69 -32.22
N ASP A 527 -4.58 -15.69 -32.19
CA ASP A 527 -5.41 -14.51 -32.51
C ASP A 527 -5.09 -13.32 -31.60
N ARG A 528 -5.02 -13.56 -30.29
CA ARG A 528 -4.68 -12.52 -29.31
C ARG A 528 -3.28 -11.96 -29.54
N ARG A 529 -2.32 -12.81 -29.91
CA ARG A 529 -0.96 -12.39 -30.27
C ARG A 529 -0.95 -11.53 -31.54
N GLN A 530 -1.60 -11.97 -32.63
CA GLN A 530 -1.71 -11.14 -33.84
C GLN A 530 -2.36 -9.77 -33.60
N ARG A 531 -3.34 -9.67 -32.68
CA ARG A 531 -3.93 -8.37 -32.30
C ARG A 531 -2.94 -7.51 -31.51
N GLN A 532 -2.18 -8.11 -30.59
CA GLN A 532 -1.11 -7.42 -29.85
C GLN A 532 -0.02 -6.91 -30.80
N ASP A 533 0.51 -7.78 -31.68
CA ASP A 533 1.57 -7.47 -32.63
C ASP A 533 1.13 -6.36 -33.61
N ARG A 534 -0.13 -6.38 -34.07
CA ARG A 534 -0.72 -5.28 -34.87
C ARG A 534 -0.89 -3.98 -34.11
N ALA A 535 -1.24 -4.03 -32.82
CA ALA A 535 -1.38 -2.83 -31.99
C ALA A 535 -0.02 -2.17 -31.72
N ILE A 536 1.03 -2.96 -31.49
CA ILE A 536 2.42 -2.47 -31.38
C ILE A 536 2.84 -1.81 -32.69
N ALA A 537 2.74 -2.52 -33.82
CA ALA A 537 3.14 -2.02 -35.13
C ALA A 537 2.36 -0.76 -35.58
N ALA A 538 1.10 -0.59 -35.13
CA ALA A 538 0.33 0.63 -35.38
C ALA A 538 0.85 1.84 -34.57
N VAL A 539 1.24 1.63 -33.31
CA VAL A 539 1.82 2.68 -32.44
C VAL A 539 3.23 3.06 -32.90
N GLU A 540 4.05 2.10 -33.36
CA GLU A 540 5.36 2.33 -33.96
C GLU A 540 5.31 3.04 -35.33
N GLN A 541 4.15 3.07 -35.98
CA GLN A 541 3.93 3.73 -37.27
C GLN A 541 3.15 5.06 -37.12
N ASP A 542 2.73 5.42 -35.91
CA ASP A 542 2.14 6.72 -35.63
C ASP A 542 3.22 7.82 -35.72
N GLY A 543 2.95 8.85 -36.53
CA GLY A 543 3.88 9.95 -36.76
C GLY A 543 4.19 10.73 -35.48
N PHE A 544 3.22 10.92 -34.58
CA PHE A 544 3.41 11.62 -33.32
C PHE A 544 4.32 10.83 -32.37
N VAL A 545 4.19 9.50 -32.36
CA VAL A 545 5.06 8.63 -31.54
C VAL A 545 6.50 8.69 -32.04
N ARG A 546 6.72 8.72 -33.36
CA ARG A 546 8.06 8.88 -33.95
C ARG A 546 8.66 10.26 -33.66
N GLU A 547 7.88 11.33 -33.83
CA GLU A 547 8.32 12.69 -33.48
C GLU A 547 8.72 12.78 -32.00
N VAL A 548 7.98 12.14 -31.09
CA VAL A 548 8.34 12.10 -29.66
C VAL A 548 9.60 11.27 -29.39
N ILE A 549 9.80 10.16 -30.10
CA ILE A 549 11.03 9.34 -29.98
C ILE A 549 12.25 10.14 -30.48
N GLU A 550 12.17 10.73 -31.68
CA GLU A 550 13.29 11.49 -32.27
C GLU A 550 13.60 12.81 -31.53
N MET A 551 12.61 13.47 -30.95
CA MET A 551 12.78 14.76 -30.26
C MET A 551 13.23 14.62 -28.79
N PHE A 552 12.95 13.49 -28.13
CA PHE A 552 13.18 13.31 -26.69
C PHE A 552 13.98 12.04 -26.33
N ASP A 553 14.52 11.31 -27.31
CA ASP A 553 15.27 10.05 -27.14
C ASP A 553 14.46 9.00 -26.33
N ALA A 554 13.14 8.99 -26.55
CA ALA A 554 12.18 8.28 -25.72
C ALA A 554 12.03 6.79 -26.12
N THR A 555 11.91 5.90 -25.14
CA THR A 555 11.72 4.46 -25.37
C THR A 555 10.25 4.03 -25.26
N LEU A 556 9.72 3.37 -26.30
CA LEU A 556 8.35 2.84 -26.31
C LEU A 556 8.25 1.57 -25.45
N ILE A 557 7.34 1.57 -24.46
CA ILE A 557 7.09 0.40 -23.60
C ILE A 557 6.02 -0.49 -24.24
N GLU A 558 6.42 -1.38 -25.16
CA GLU A 558 5.54 -2.30 -25.90
C GLU A 558 4.54 -3.05 -25.01
N SER A 559 4.98 -3.49 -23.83
CA SER A 559 4.17 -4.25 -22.86
C SER A 559 3.02 -3.46 -22.22
N SER A 560 2.98 -2.13 -22.40
CA SER A 560 1.88 -1.27 -21.95
C SER A 560 0.75 -1.16 -22.97
N ILE A 561 1.01 -1.48 -24.24
CA ILE A 561 0.07 -1.33 -25.36
C ILE A 561 -1.05 -2.37 -25.21
N LYS A 562 -2.30 -1.94 -25.43
CA LYS A 562 -3.49 -2.82 -25.35
C LYS A 562 -4.25 -2.76 -26.68
N PRO A 563 -4.47 -3.90 -27.36
CA PRO A 563 -5.39 -3.94 -28.50
C PRO A 563 -6.82 -3.64 -28.05
N VAL A 564 -7.53 -2.88 -28.87
CA VAL A 564 -8.95 -2.48 -28.71
C VAL A 564 -9.87 -3.55 -29.30
#